data_AF-A0A2M9HDZ5-F1
#
_entry.id   AF-A0A2M9HDZ5-F1
#
_cell.length_a   1.000
_cell.length_b   1.000
_cell.length_c   1.000
_cell.angle_alpha   90.00
_cell.angle_beta   90.00
_cell.angle_gamma   90.00
#
_symmetry.space_group_name_H-M   'P 1'
#
loop_
_entity.id
_entity.type
_entity.pdbx_description
1 polymer ?
#
loop_
_entity_poly.entity_id
_entity_poly.type
_entity_poly.pdbx_seq_one_letter_code
_entity_poly.pdbx_strand_id
1 'polypeptide(L)'
;MLTDSGPSSAEAIAASETELVIEARNTCDAFGGQLRRAAQDMAVLNGTSPDDEALRHLKANWRNPERPSQAAMADAVLKQVQAIPWLANSRVILEQLGYTDTDITRLLSDKRRAEATNALDGLLRGGATGDRQGGTRPSGGQPGEGGGTGEGGARGAVAEDPPAGAGDTA
;
A
#
# COMPACT_ATOMS: atom_id res chain seq x y z
N MET A 1 24.44 -32.54 43.32
CA MET A 1 23.00 -32.50 42.98
C MET A 1 22.60 -31.04 42.80
N LEU A 2 22.82 -30.45 41.62
CA LEU A 2 22.35 -29.10 41.29
C LEU A 2 22.35 -28.92 39.77
N THR A 3 21.30 -28.22 39.28
CA THR A 3 21.01 -27.76 37.90
C THR A 3 20.31 -28.74 36.95
N ASP A 4 19.07 -29.10 37.27
CA ASP A 4 18.05 -29.38 36.26
C ASP A 4 17.23 -28.09 36.02
N SER A 5 17.89 -27.09 35.42
CA SER A 5 17.23 -25.88 34.92
C SER A 5 17.28 -25.93 33.41
N GLY A 6 16.61 -26.94 32.85
CA GLY A 6 16.54 -27.19 31.42
C GLY A 6 15.56 -26.29 30.66
N PRO A 7 15.58 -26.36 29.32
CA PRO A 7 14.73 -25.61 28.36
C PRO A 7 13.22 -25.59 28.67
N SER A 8 12.72 -26.55 29.45
CA SER A 8 11.34 -26.60 29.99
C SER A 8 10.89 -25.28 30.63
N SER A 9 11.77 -24.57 31.34
CA SER A 9 11.43 -23.29 31.97
C SER A 9 11.25 -22.15 30.96
N ALA A 10 12.10 -22.08 29.93
CA ALA A 10 12.01 -21.06 28.89
C ALA A 10 10.82 -21.30 27.95
N GLU A 11 10.57 -22.56 27.58
CA GLU A 11 9.41 -22.95 26.78
C GLU A 11 8.10 -22.77 27.54
N ALA A 12 8.06 -23.05 28.84
CA ALA A 12 6.88 -22.80 29.67
C ALA A 12 6.58 -21.30 29.82
N ILE A 13 7.62 -20.45 29.96
CA ILE A 13 7.45 -18.99 29.97
C ILE A 13 6.90 -18.52 28.63
N ALA A 14 7.49 -18.95 27.51
CA ALA A 14 7.03 -18.57 26.17
C ALA A 14 5.59 -19.04 25.88
N ALA A 15 5.22 -20.24 26.31
CA ALA A 15 3.85 -20.75 26.22
C ALA A 15 2.90 -19.89 27.05
N SER A 16 3.26 -19.58 28.30
CA SER A 16 2.42 -18.72 29.16
C SER A 16 2.26 -17.31 28.61
N GLU A 17 3.30 -16.73 27.98
CA GLU A 17 3.23 -15.44 27.31
C GLU A 17 2.28 -15.49 26.11
N THR A 18 2.35 -16.56 25.32
CA THR A 18 1.45 -16.78 24.18
C THR A 18 -0.01 -16.90 24.63
N GLU A 19 -0.28 -17.65 25.70
CA GLU A 19 -1.62 -17.74 26.29
C GLU A 19 -2.13 -16.38 26.79
N LEU A 20 -1.27 -15.58 27.43
CA LEU A 20 -1.62 -14.22 27.87
C LEU A 20 -1.93 -13.29 26.70
N VAL A 21 -1.21 -13.41 25.59
CA VAL A 21 -1.49 -12.65 24.37
C VAL A 21 -2.85 -13.04 23.79
N ILE A 22 -3.16 -14.34 23.74
CA ILE A 22 -4.45 -14.84 23.24
C ILE A 22 -5.58 -14.31 24.12
N GLU A 23 -5.44 -14.39 25.45
CA GLU A 23 -6.43 -13.88 26.39
C GLU A 23 -6.62 -12.36 26.26
N ALA A 24 -5.52 -11.62 26.08
CA ALA A 24 -5.58 -10.18 25.84
C ALA A 24 -6.31 -9.83 24.53
N ARG A 25 -6.08 -10.58 23.45
CA ARG A 25 -6.81 -10.43 22.18
C ARG A 25 -8.31 -10.68 22.37
N ASN A 26 -8.66 -11.81 23.00
CA ASN A 26 -10.05 -12.18 23.29
C ASN A 26 -10.76 -11.10 24.14
N THR A 27 -10.07 -10.58 25.14
CA THR A 27 -10.58 -9.50 26.01
C THR A 27 -10.81 -8.21 25.23
N CYS A 28 -9.87 -7.81 24.37
CA CYS A 28 -10.03 -6.64 23.50
C CYS A 28 -11.24 -6.77 22.56
N ASP A 29 -11.45 -7.96 21.99
CA ASP A 29 -12.59 -8.22 21.10
C ASP A 29 -13.92 -8.17 21.88
N ALA A 30 -13.97 -8.81 23.05
CA ALA A 30 -15.15 -8.82 23.91
C ALA A 30 -15.53 -7.39 24.38
N PHE A 31 -14.56 -6.62 24.86
CA PHE A 31 -14.80 -5.24 25.32
C PHE A 31 -15.01 -4.27 24.17
N GLY A 32 -14.40 -4.49 23.00
CA GLY A 32 -14.55 -3.64 21.83
C GLY A 32 -16.00 -3.53 21.36
N GLY A 33 -16.76 -4.62 21.48
CA GLY A 33 -18.21 -4.64 21.26
C GLY A 33 -18.98 -3.67 22.15
N GLN A 34 -18.71 -3.75 23.46
CA GLN A 34 -19.40 -2.97 24.49
C GLN A 34 -19.00 -1.49 24.44
N LEU A 35 -17.71 -1.20 24.26
CA LEU A 35 -17.20 0.16 24.11
C LEU A 35 -17.78 0.86 22.89
N ARG A 36 -17.88 0.16 21.75
CA ARG A 36 -18.52 0.71 20.55
C ARG A 36 -19.98 1.08 20.82
N ARG A 37 -20.74 0.18 21.46
CA ARG A 37 -22.15 0.43 21.77
C ARG A 37 -22.31 1.61 22.74
N ALA A 38 -21.50 1.66 23.80
CA ALA A 38 -21.53 2.78 24.73
C ALA A 38 -21.21 4.12 24.04
N ALA A 39 -20.23 4.14 23.14
CA ALA A 39 -19.90 5.35 22.38
C ALA A 39 -21.00 5.75 21.38
N GLN A 40 -21.68 4.77 20.75
CA GLN A 40 -22.87 5.04 19.92
C GLN A 40 -24.01 5.65 20.73
N ASP A 41 -24.33 5.06 21.90
CA ASP A 41 -25.37 5.55 22.79
C ASP A 41 -25.06 6.99 23.25
N MET A 42 -23.80 7.28 23.62
CA MET A 42 -23.36 8.63 23.97
C MET A 42 -23.50 9.63 22.81
N ALA A 43 -23.19 9.22 21.58
CA ALA A 43 -23.34 10.09 20.41
C ALA A 43 -24.81 10.42 20.13
N VAL A 44 -25.69 9.43 20.22
CA VAL A 44 -27.14 9.63 20.06
C VAL A 44 -27.70 10.55 21.13
N LEU A 45 -27.27 10.38 22.39
CA LEU A 45 -27.65 11.29 23.49
C LEU A 45 -27.15 12.73 23.27
N ASN A 46 -26.04 12.91 22.56
CA ASN A 46 -25.50 14.22 22.17
C ASN A 46 -26.14 14.80 20.89
N GLY A 47 -27.16 14.15 20.33
CA GLY A 47 -27.93 14.64 19.19
C GLY A 47 -27.52 14.11 17.82
N THR A 48 -26.60 13.13 17.75
CA THR A 48 -26.34 12.41 16.50
C THR A 48 -27.54 11.52 16.14
N SER A 49 -27.91 11.47 14.86
CA SER A 49 -28.96 10.57 14.41
C SER A 49 -28.55 9.11 14.64
N PRO A 50 -29.44 8.24 15.16
CA PRO A 50 -29.15 6.79 15.28
C PRO A 50 -28.76 6.13 13.96
N ASP A 51 -29.23 6.69 12.83
CA ASP A 51 -28.99 6.19 11.48
C ASP A 51 -27.74 6.80 10.82
N ASP A 52 -26.95 7.58 11.56
CA ASP A 52 -25.73 8.20 11.04
C ASP A 52 -24.72 7.13 10.61
N GLU A 53 -24.15 7.32 9.42
CA GLU A 53 -23.14 6.45 8.85
C GLU A 53 -21.87 6.37 9.70
N ALA A 54 -21.48 7.49 10.31
CA ALA A 54 -20.30 7.53 11.18
C ALA A 54 -20.43 6.54 12.35
N LEU A 55 -21.64 6.35 12.88
CA LEU A 55 -21.90 5.40 13.97
C LEU A 55 -21.75 3.94 13.52
N ARG A 56 -22.09 3.63 12.27
CA ARG A 56 -21.91 2.28 11.68
C ARG A 56 -20.44 1.93 11.51
N HIS A 57 -19.59 2.92 11.25
CA HIS A 57 -18.16 2.74 11.06
C HIS A 57 -17.33 2.83 12.35
N LEU A 58 -17.97 3.14 13.48
CA LEU A 58 -17.28 3.26 14.77
C LEU A 58 -16.66 1.92 15.21
N LYS A 59 -15.37 1.94 15.54
CA LYS A 59 -14.63 0.75 16.00
C LYS A 59 -13.69 1.13 17.13
N ALA A 60 -13.53 0.22 18.08
CA ALA A 60 -12.47 0.35 19.08
C ALA A 60 -11.12 0.12 18.39
N ASN A 61 -10.20 1.06 18.57
CA ASN A 61 -8.82 0.92 18.11
C ASN A 61 -7.95 0.46 19.28
N TRP A 62 -7.59 -0.82 19.27
CA TRP A 62 -6.76 -1.44 20.30
C TRP A 62 -5.29 -1.49 19.85
N ARG A 63 -4.38 -1.28 20.80
CA ARG A 63 -2.95 -1.50 20.54
C ARG A 63 -2.66 -3.00 20.49
N ASN A 64 -1.71 -3.41 19.64
CA ASN A 64 -1.33 -4.82 19.51
C ASN A 64 -0.85 -5.38 20.88
N PRO A 65 -1.52 -6.43 21.43
CA PRO A 65 -1.17 -7.01 22.73
C PRO A 65 0.18 -7.74 22.74
N GLU A 66 0.70 -8.15 21.58
CA GLU A 66 2.02 -8.79 21.45
C GLU A 66 3.18 -7.81 21.67
N ARG A 67 2.89 -6.50 21.76
CA ARG A 67 3.87 -5.43 21.97
C ARG A 67 5.14 -5.59 21.09
N PRO A 68 5.02 -5.81 19.77
CA PRO A 68 6.19 -5.87 18.91
C PRO A 68 6.99 -4.57 19.02
N SER A 69 8.30 -4.67 18.90
CA SER A 69 9.16 -3.48 18.86
C SER A 69 8.80 -2.62 17.65
N GLN A 70 9.03 -1.31 17.74
CA GLN A 70 8.80 -0.41 16.59
C GLN A 70 9.63 -0.82 15.36
N ALA A 71 10.85 -1.32 15.58
CA ALA A 71 11.69 -1.85 14.51
C ALA A 71 11.04 -3.08 13.83
N ALA A 72 10.52 -4.03 14.62
CA ALA A 72 9.84 -5.20 14.07
C ALA A 72 8.59 -4.84 13.28
N MET A 73 7.81 -3.84 13.73
CA MET A 73 6.65 -3.34 12.99
C MET A 73 7.07 -2.67 11.67
N ALA A 74 8.12 -1.85 11.67
CA ALA A 74 8.63 -1.21 10.46
C ALA A 74 9.14 -2.24 9.44
N ASP A 75 9.85 -3.28 9.90
CA ASP A 75 10.33 -4.37 9.03
C ASP A 75 9.16 -5.19 8.45
N ALA A 76 8.13 -5.46 9.26
CA ALA A 76 6.93 -6.15 8.81
C ALA A 76 6.18 -5.33 7.73
N VAL A 77 6.02 -4.02 7.96
CA VAL A 77 5.42 -3.09 7.00
C VAL A 77 6.24 -3.06 5.70
N LEU A 78 7.56 -2.99 5.78
CA LEU A 78 8.44 -2.99 4.61
C LEU A 78 8.24 -4.26 3.78
N LYS A 79 8.17 -5.43 4.41
CA LYS A 79 7.90 -6.71 3.74
C LYS A 79 6.53 -6.74 3.08
N GLN A 80 5.50 -6.21 3.75
CA GLN A 80 4.15 -6.12 3.19
C GLN A 80 4.09 -5.21 1.96
N VAL A 81 4.76 -4.05 2.01
CA VAL A 81 4.83 -3.13 0.87
C VAL A 81 5.59 -3.73 -0.30
N GLN A 82 6.68 -4.46 -0.04
CA GLN A 82 7.43 -5.15 -1.09
C GLN A 82 6.59 -6.23 -1.79
N ALA A 83 5.82 -7.01 -1.01
CA ALA A 83 4.93 -8.03 -1.55
C ALA A 83 3.69 -7.43 -2.25
N ILE A 84 3.21 -6.28 -1.77
CA ILE A 84 1.98 -5.64 -2.23
C ILE A 84 2.24 -4.13 -2.43
N PRO A 85 2.77 -3.71 -3.59
CA PRO A 85 3.25 -2.34 -3.76
C PRO A 85 2.20 -1.24 -3.58
N TRP A 86 0.93 -1.51 -3.91
CA TRP A 86 -0.14 -0.51 -3.77
C TRP A 86 -0.40 -0.10 -2.31
N LEU A 87 -0.04 -0.96 -1.35
CA LEU A 87 -0.20 -0.71 0.07
C LEU A 87 0.63 0.49 0.54
N ALA A 88 1.71 0.86 -0.14
CA ALA A 88 2.52 2.04 0.15
C ALA A 88 1.73 3.35 0.19
N ASN A 89 0.59 3.41 -0.51
CA ASN A 89 -0.29 4.58 -0.54
C ASN A 89 -1.43 4.50 0.48
N SER A 90 -1.53 3.40 1.23
CA SER A 90 -2.64 3.15 2.16
C SER A 90 -2.40 3.85 3.50
N ARG A 91 -3.46 4.49 4.00
CA ARG A 91 -3.52 5.03 5.36
C ARG A 91 -3.31 3.94 6.42
N VAL A 92 -3.76 2.72 6.13
CA VAL A 92 -3.72 1.57 7.05
C VAL A 92 -2.29 1.25 7.51
N ILE A 93 -1.28 1.51 6.68
CA ILE A 93 0.12 1.30 7.07
C ILE A 93 0.54 2.26 8.18
N LEU A 94 0.11 3.53 8.09
CA LEU A 94 0.44 4.53 9.11
C LEU A 94 -0.26 4.18 10.43
N GLU A 95 -1.47 3.64 10.37
CA GLU A 95 -2.18 3.12 11.55
C GLU A 95 -1.45 1.92 12.17
N GLN A 96 -0.95 0.99 11.34
CA GLN A 96 -0.15 -0.16 11.81
C GLN A 96 1.16 0.25 12.47
N LEU A 97 1.79 1.34 12.02
CA LEU A 97 2.98 1.90 12.67
C LEU A 97 2.66 2.62 14.00
N GLY A 98 1.37 2.74 14.36
CA GLY A 98 0.92 3.33 15.61
C GLY A 98 0.86 4.85 15.59
N TYR A 99 0.83 5.49 14.42
CA TYR A 99 0.57 6.92 14.33
C TYR A 99 -0.86 7.24 14.76
N THR A 100 -1.04 8.37 15.45
CA THR A 100 -2.38 8.83 15.83
C THR A 100 -3.14 9.35 14.61
N ASP A 101 -4.47 9.36 14.65
CA ASP A 101 -5.29 9.92 13.54
C ASP A 101 -4.94 11.37 13.21
N THR A 102 -4.54 12.15 14.23
CA THR A 102 -4.09 13.53 14.04
C THR A 102 -2.77 13.57 13.28
N ASP A 103 -1.81 12.73 13.65
CA ASP A 103 -0.50 12.66 12.98
C ASP A 103 -0.63 12.13 11.56
N ILE A 104 -1.46 11.11 11.34
CA ILE A 104 -1.78 10.58 10.03
C ILE A 104 -2.36 11.68 9.13
N THR A 105 -3.31 12.45 9.64
CA THR A 105 -3.94 13.55 8.89
C THR A 105 -2.92 14.63 8.51
N ARG A 106 -1.98 14.94 9.41
CA ARG A 106 -0.86 15.86 9.14
C ARG A 106 0.07 15.31 8.07
N LEU A 107 0.54 14.07 8.22
CA LEU A 107 1.42 13.39 7.27
C LEU A 107 0.83 13.33 5.85
N LEU A 108 -0.46 13.01 5.73
CA LEU A 108 -1.15 12.97 4.43
C LEU A 108 -1.33 14.37 3.83
N SER A 109 -1.44 15.41 4.66
CA SER A 109 -1.50 16.80 4.20
C SER A 109 -0.14 17.29 3.71
N ASP A 110 0.94 16.93 4.43
CA ASP A 110 2.31 17.23 4.03
C ASP A 110 2.69 16.51 2.72
N LYS A 111 2.31 15.23 2.59
CA LYS A 111 2.46 14.45 1.35
C LYS A 111 1.79 15.16 0.16
N ARG A 112 0.51 15.54 0.31
CA ARG A 112 -0.24 16.26 -0.74
C ARG A 112 0.40 17.59 -1.11
N ARG A 113 0.93 18.32 -0.13
CA ARG A 113 1.62 19.60 -0.37
C ARG A 113 2.93 19.41 -1.14
N ALA A 114 3.70 18.37 -0.81
CA ALA A 114 4.91 18.02 -1.53
C ALA A 114 4.61 17.60 -2.98
N GLU A 115 3.59 16.76 -3.17
CA GLU A 115 3.11 16.35 -4.51
C GLU A 115 2.66 17.55 -5.35
N ALA A 116 1.91 18.49 -4.77
CA ALA A 116 1.50 19.71 -5.45
C ALA A 116 2.69 20.58 -5.88
N THR A 117 3.69 20.72 -5.00
CA THR A 117 4.92 21.46 -5.32
C THR A 117 5.68 20.81 -6.48
N ASN A 118 5.82 19.48 -6.43
CA ASN A 118 6.48 18.71 -7.49
C ASN A 118 5.74 18.82 -8.83
N ALA A 119 4.40 18.80 -8.81
CA ALA A 119 3.58 18.97 -10.02
C ALA A 119 3.76 20.38 -10.62
N LEU A 120 3.77 21.42 -9.79
CA LEU A 120 4.03 22.80 -10.23
C LEU A 120 5.43 22.94 -10.84
N ASP A 121 6.46 22.41 -10.19
CA ASP A 121 7.82 22.41 -10.73
C ASP A 121 7.92 21.69 -12.08
N GLY A 122 7.20 20.57 -12.24
CA GLY A 122 7.08 19.85 -13.50
C GLY A 122 6.45 20.69 -14.61
N LEU A 123 5.37 21.43 -14.29
CA LEU A 123 4.71 22.33 -15.24
C LEU A 123 5.59 23.52 -15.61
N LEU A 124 6.28 24.14 -14.65
CA LEU A 124 7.20 25.25 -14.90
C LEU A 124 8.39 24.81 -15.77
N ARG A 125 8.93 23.61 -15.53
CA ARG A 125 10.01 23.05 -16.36
C ARG A 125 9.53 22.60 -17.75
N GLY A 126 8.34 22.01 -17.84
CA GLY A 126 7.73 21.58 -19.10
C GLY A 126 7.29 22.75 -20.00
N GLY A 127 6.85 23.86 -19.40
CA GLY A 127 6.58 25.10 -20.13
C GLY A 127 7.83 25.72 -20.77
N ALA A 128 9.01 25.51 -20.17
CA ALA A 128 10.28 26.03 -20.69
C ALA A 128 10.90 25.18 -21.84
N THR A 129 10.39 23.97 -22.08
CA THR A 129 10.77 23.11 -23.21
C THR A 129 9.78 23.17 -24.38
N GLY A 130 8.52 23.51 -24.14
CA GLY A 130 7.50 23.65 -25.20
C GLY A 130 7.74 24.79 -26.20
N ASP A 131 8.53 25.80 -25.82
CA ASP A 131 8.78 27.00 -26.65
C ASP A 131 10.06 26.91 -27.50
N ARG A 132 10.81 25.80 -27.42
CA ARG A 132 12.06 25.59 -28.17
C ARG A 132 11.94 24.69 -29.40
N GLN A 133 10.78 24.08 -29.65
CA GLN A 133 10.57 23.16 -30.76
C GLN A 133 9.55 23.71 -31.77
N GLY A 134 9.78 24.95 -32.22
CA GLY A 134 8.94 25.62 -33.22
C GLY A 134 9.78 26.52 -34.12
N GLY A 135 10.80 25.98 -34.80
CA GLY A 135 11.65 26.85 -35.62
C GLY A 135 12.81 26.22 -36.39
N THR A 136 12.60 25.11 -37.12
CA THR A 136 13.50 24.76 -38.23
C THR A 136 12.70 24.32 -39.45
N ARG A 137 12.52 25.25 -40.39
CA ARG A 137 11.97 25.01 -41.73
C ARG A 137 12.86 24.02 -42.51
N PRO A 138 12.31 23.03 -43.23
CA PRO A 138 13.06 22.37 -44.30
C PRO A 138 13.10 23.30 -45.51
N SER A 139 14.31 23.70 -45.94
CA SER A 139 14.54 24.34 -47.24
C SER A 139 15.03 23.27 -48.21
N GLY A 140 14.28 23.06 -49.29
CA GLY A 140 14.55 22.04 -50.30
C GLY A 140 15.68 22.37 -51.27
N GLY A 141 16.22 21.32 -51.89
CA GLY A 141 17.12 21.33 -53.04
C GLY A 141 17.48 19.91 -53.47
N GLN A 142 16.84 19.41 -54.54
CA GLN A 142 17.19 18.22 -55.34
C GLN A 142 17.95 18.68 -56.62
N PRO A 143 18.50 17.82 -57.50
CA PRO A 143 18.81 16.37 -57.44
C PRO A 143 20.23 15.99 -57.96
N GLY A 144 20.63 14.71 -57.87
CA GLY A 144 21.82 14.17 -58.55
C GLY A 144 21.83 12.64 -58.59
N GLU A 145 21.72 12.09 -59.79
CA GLU A 145 21.62 10.66 -60.15
C GLU A 145 22.93 9.87 -60.00
N GLY A 146 22.82 8.55 -59.83
CA GLY A 146 23.94 7.59 -60.01
C GLY A 146 23.61 6.20 -59.45
N GLY A 147 23.19 5.28 -60.32
CA GLY A 147 22.66 3.95 -59.98
C GLY A 147 23.67 2.87 -59.63
N GLY A 148 23.15 1.67 -59.33
CA GLY A 148 23.95 0.43 -59.19
C GLY A 148 23.30 -0.67 -58.35
N THR A 149 22.47 -1.48 -59.01
CA THR A 149 22.25 -2.94 -58.88
C THR A 149 22.82 -3.72 -57.67
N GLY A 150 22.01 -4.64 -57.12
CA GLY A 150 22.52 -5.82 -56.40
C GLY A 150 21.46 -6.58 -55.59
N GLU A 151 21.06 -7.74 -56.11
CA GLU A 151 20.16 -8.74 -55.51
C GLU A 151 20.58 -9.25 -54.12
N GLY A 152 19.60 -9.80 -53.38
CA GLY A 152 19.83 -11.03 -52.61
C GLY A 152 19.12 -11.15 -51.26
N GLY A 153 18.24 -12.15 -51.13
CA GLY A 153 18.14 -12.92 -49.89
C GLY A 153 16.79 -12.91 -49.17
N ALA A 154 15.97 -13.91 -49.50
CA ALA A 154 14.70 -14.25 -48.88
C ALA A 154 14.79 -14.79 -47.44
N ARG A 155 13.59 -14.97 -46.85
CA ARG A 155 13.13 -15.83 -45.73
C ARG A 155 12.73 -14.98 -44.50
N GLY A 156 11.47 -14.87 -44.09
CA GLY A 156 10.36 -15.82 -44.12
C GLY A 156 10.26 -16.53 -42.76
N ALA A 157 9.45 -16.02 -41.83
CA ALA A 157 9.03 -16.73 -40.63
C ALA A 157 7.67 -16.24 -40.13
N VAL A 158 6.64 -16.92 -40.65
CA VAL A 158 5.38 -17.39 -40.05
C VAL A 158 4.85 -16.69 -38.78
N ALA A 159 3.65 -16.13 -38.93
CA ALA A 159 2.69 -15.91 -37.87
C ALA A 159 1.95 -17.23 -37.58
N GLU A 160 1.81 -17.59 -36.31
CA GLU A 160 0.83 -18.57 -35.85
C GLU A 160 0.06 -18.01 -34.66
N ASP A 161 -1.26 -17.99 -34.83
CA ASP A 161 -2.29 -18.11 -33.80
C ASP A 161 -3.60 -18.49 -34.52
N PRO A 162 -4.62 -19.09 -33.89
CA PRO A 162 -4.70 -20.26 -32.99
C PRO A 162 -5.58 -21.37 -33.63
N PRO A 163 -6.08 -22.39 -32.89
CA PRO A 163 -7.50 -22.29 -32.56
C PRO A 163 -7.94 -22.85 -31.19
N ALA A 164 -9.07 -22.30 -30.74
CA ALA A 164 -9.88 -22.69 -29.60
C ALA A 164 -10.49 -24.10 -29.74
N GLY A 165 -10.73 -24.77 -28.60
CA GLY A 165 -11.57 -25.97 -28.57
C GLY A 165 -11.60 -26.72 -27.22
N ALA A 166 -12.65 -26.44 -26.44
CA ALA A 166 -13.44 -27.31 -25.56
C ALA A 166 -12.79 -28.47 -24.76
N GLY A 167 -13.12 -28.51 -23.46
CA GLY A 167 -12.93 -29.68 -22.59
C GLY A 167 -13.55 -29.47 -21.20
N ASP A 168 -14.88 -29.46 -21.15
CA ASP A 168 -15.68 -29.65 -19.93
C ASP A 168 -15.73 -31.14 -19.62
N THR A 169 -15.31 -31.55 -18.42
CA THR A 169 -15.59 -32.87 -17.86
C THR A 169 -15.63 -32.82 -16.33
N ALA A 170 -16.84 -33.10 -15.82
CA ALA A 170 -17.22 -33.92 -14.66
C ALA A 170 -16.64 -33.60 -13.26
#